data_AF-A0A1G9HBH1-F1
#
_entry.id   AF-A0A1G9HBH1-F1
#
_cell.length_a   1.000
_cell.length_b   1.000
_cell.length_c   1.000
_cell.angle_alpha   90.00
_cell.angle_beta   90.00
_cell.angle_gamma   90.00
#
_symmetry.space_group_name_H-M   'P 1'
#
loop_
_entity.id
_entity.type
_entity.pdbx_description
1 polymer ?
#
loop_
_entity_poly.entity_id
_entity_poly.type
_entity_poly.pdbx_seq_one_letter_code
_entity_poly.pdbx_strand_id
1 'polypeptide(L)'
;MNKLSCEIVRDLLPLYYDEVCSADTRKSIEAHLVTCEHCTAALHKLQQSSSLPFEVIEKNKQESTALASFKGYWHRSRAAAFAKGLFLATTICGVIVLGYVGLFRWNITEVPSSVIEITDVSRLKNGKIAYHVKLTDGYQVNQIRGKSEGDGNFYITPMRPVIKTKKSTEIGLGNGYELINLEQLNANHTDPSAQIKAIYYGPKDDKPILIWKQGMELAPATSAVEAQFVDRD
;
A
#
# COMPACT_ATOMS: atom_id res chain seq x y z
N MET A 1 0.18 -8.84 84.41
CA MET A 1 -0.44 -8.46 83.12
C MET A 1 -0.08 -7.01 82.86
N ASN A 2 0.66 -6.72 81.78
CA ASN A 2 1.08 -5.36 81.44
C ASN A 2 -0.15 -4.52 81.09
N LYS A 3 -0.48 -3.52 81.92
CA LYS A 3 -1.46 -2.51 81.55
C LYS A 3 -0.83 -1.62 80.47
N LEU A 4 -1.46 -1.55 79.29
CA LEU A 4 -1.09 -0.56 78.27
C LEU A 4 -1.30 0.85 78.84
N SER A 5 -0.40 1.78 78.50
CA SER A 5 -0.56 3.19 78.85
C SER A 5 -1.66 3.83 77.99
N CYS A 6 -2.29 4.89 78.50
CA CYS A 6 -3.33 5.60 77.76
C CYS A 6 -2.81 6.17 76.42
N GLU A 7 -1.54 6.57 76.35
CA GLU A 7 -0.92 7.09 75.11
C GLU A 7 -0.87 6.01 74.03
N ILE A 8 -0.35 4.82 74.39
CA ILE A 8 -0.28 3.68 73.46
C ILE A 8 -1.69 3.27 73.02
N VAL A 9 -2.66 3.26 73.93
CA VAL A 9 -4.04 2.93 73.56
C VAL A 9 -4.59 3.96 72.58
N ARG A 10 -4.40 5.26 72.81
CA ARG A 10 -4.87 6.33 71.92
C ARG A 10 -4.24 6.26 70.53
N ASP A 11 -2.95 5.96 70.44
CA ASP A 11 -2.27 5.80 69.15
C ASP A 11 -2.81 4.59 68.36
N LEU A 12 -3.24 3.55 69.07
CA LEU A 12 -3.80 2.34 68.49
C LEU A 12 -5.32 2.39 68.28
N LEU A 13 -6.03 3.40 68.81
CA LEU A 13 -7.50 3.50 68.71
C LEU A 13 -8.01 3.54 67.25
N PRO A 14 -7.38 4.27 66.30
CA PRO A 14 -7.82 4.25 64.90
C PRO A 14 -7.70 2.84 64.28
N LEU A 15 -6.59 2.15 64.55
CA LEU A 15 -6.36 0.79 64.06
C LEU A 15 -7.29 -0.24 64.71
N TYR A 16 -7.64 -0.02 65.98
CA TYR A 16 -8.66 -0.79 66.68
C TYR A 16 -10.05 -0.56 66.07
N TYR A 17 -10.39 0.69 65.77
CA TYR A 17 -11.66 1.08 65.13
C TYR A 17 -11.80 0.49 63.72
N ASP A 18 -10.73 0.47 62.93
CA ASP A 18 -10.70 -0.15 61.60
C ASP A 18 -10.60 -1.69 61.65
N GLU A 19 -10.66 -2.29 62.85
CA GLU A 19 -10.58 -3.73 63.13
C GLU A 19 -9.30 -4.46 62.64
N VAL A 20 -8.24 -3.73 62.29
CA VAL A 20 -6.99 -4.29 61.73
C VAL A 20 -5.95 -4.74 62.79
N CYS A 21 -6.22 -4.52 64.07
CA CYS A 21 -5.36 -4.99 65.17
C CYS A 21 -5.32 -6.52 65.30
N SER A 22 -4.18 -7.05 65.77
CA SER A 22 -4.06 -8.45 66.17
C SER A 22 -4.99 -8.79 67.35
N ALA A 23 -5.34 -10.06 67.51
CA ALA A 23 -6.24 -10.50 68.60
C ALA A 23 -5.69 -10.17 70.00
N ASP A 24 -4.37 -10.23 70.18
CA ASP A 24 -3.72 -9.94 71.46
C ASP A 24 -3.72 -8.45 71.78
N THR A 25 -3.47 -7.61 70.78
CA THR A 25 -3.56 -6.15 70.90
C THR A 25 -5.01 -5.71 71.16
N ARG A 26 -5.98 -6.33 70.47
CA ARG A 26 -7.42 -6.06 70.64
C ARG A 26 -7.88 -6.33 72.08
N LYS A 27 -7.59 -7.52 72.62
CA LYS A 27 -7.93 -7.87 74.02
C LYS A 27 -7.31 -6.92 75.03
N SER A 28 -6.08 -6.48 74.78
CA SER A 28 -5.36 -5.56 75.67
C SER A 28 -5.97 -4.15 75.67
N ILE A 29 -6.46 -3.69 74.52
CA ILE A 29 -7.17 -2.41 74.38
C ILE A 29 -8.55 -2.51 75.04
N GLU A 30 -9.32 -3.58 74.81
CA GLU A 30 -10.63 -3.80 75.43
C GLU A 30 -10.56 -3.78 76.95
N ALA A 31 -9.58 -4.48 77.53
CA ALA A 31 -9.33 -4.47 78.97
C ALA A 31 -9.02 -3.06 79.51
N HIS A 32 -8.34 -2.22 78.72
CA HIS A 32 -8.05 -0.84 79.09
C HIS A 32 -9.31 0.05 79.00
N LEU A 33 -10.11 -0.08 77.94
CA LEU A 33 -11.33 0.70 77.70
C LEU A 33 -12.39 0.49 78.79
N VAL A 34 -12.48 -0.70 79.37
CA VAL A 34 -13.37 -0.98 80.52
C VAL A 34 -13.06 -0.10 81.73
N THR A 35 -11.79 0.30 81.89
CA THR A 35 -11.31 0.99 83.10
C THR A 35 -10.95 2.47 82.88
N CYS A 36 -10.96 2.95 81.63
CA CYS A 36 -10.46 4.28 81.27
C CYS A 36 -11.49 5.06 80.44
N GLU A 37 -12.26 5.92 81.12
CA GLU A 37 -13.29 6.77 80.49
C GLU A 37 -12.71 7.69 79.40
N HIS A 38 -11.49 8.19 79.57
CA HIS A 38 -10.85 9.08 78.61
C HIS A 38 -10.57 8.37 77.26
N CYS A 39 -10.13 7.11 77.29
CA CYS A 39 -9.89 6.35 76.06
C CYS A 39 -11.20 5.94 75.38
N THR A 40 -12.24 5.63 76.17
CA THR A 40 -13.59 5.35 75.67
C THR A 40 -14.23 6.56 75.00
N ALA A 41 -14.08 7.76 75.58
CA ALA A 41 -14.55 9.00 74.97
C ALA A 41 -13.80 9.32 73.66
N ALA A 42 -12.49 9.03 73.59
CA ALA A 42 -11.71 9.19 72.37
C ALA A 42 -12.16 8.23 71.25
N LEU A 43 -12.49 6.97 71.59
CA LEU A 43 -13.06 6.01 70.64
C LEU A 43 -14.43 6.48 70.12
N HIS A 44 -15.30 6.99 70.98
CA HIS A 44 -16.60 7.52 70.58
C HIS A 44 -16.48 8.73 69.65
N LYS A 45 -15.50 9.61 69.90
CA LYS A 45 -15.22 10.75 69.02
C LYS A 45 -14.74 10.30 67.63
N LEU A 46 -13.91 9.27 67.56
CA LEU A 46 -13.47 8.67 66.29
C LEU A 46 -14.67 8.11 65.52
N GLN A 47 -15.55 7.35 66.18
CA GLN A 47 -16.79 6.81 65.61
C GLN A 47 -17.73 7.88 65.05
N GLN A 48 -17.78 9.07 65.66
CA GLN A 48 -18.58 10.19 65.18
C GLN A 48 -17.94 10.92 63.99
N SER A 49 -16.62 10.86 63.85
CA SER A 49 -15.87 11.60 62.81
C SER A 49 -15.59 10.79 61.53
N SER A 50 -15.78 9.48 61.57
CA SER A 50 -15.42 8.55 60.49
C SER A 50 -16.49 8.37 59.41
N SER A 51 -17.72 8.88 59.62
CA SER A 51 -18.75 8.88 58.58
C SER A 51 -18.60 10.11 57.69
N LEU A 52 -18.15 9.88 56.45
CA LEU A 52 -18.35 10.88 55.39
C LEU A 52 -19.86 11.13 55.27
N PRO A 53 -20.32 12.40 55.23
CA PRO A 53 -21.74 12.68 55.09
C PRO A 53 -22.27 12.00 53.84
N PHE A 54 -23.43 11.35 53.96
CA PHE A 54 -24.09 10.62 52.87
C PHE A 54 -24.20 11.48 51.60
N GLU A 55 -24.45 12.79 51.75
CA GLU A 55 -24.50 13.77 50.66
C GLU A 55 -23.19 13.85 49.85
N VAL A 56 -22.03 13.71 50.49
CA VAL A 56 -20.72 13.74 49.83
C VAL A 56 -20.50 12.45 49.03
N ILE A 57 -20.91 11.31 49.58
CA ILE A 57 -20.82 10.01 48.91
C ILE A 57 -21.76 9.97 47.69
N GLU A 58 -23.00 10.44 47.86
CA GLU A 58 -24.03 10.49 46.82
C GLU A 58 -23.59 11.42 45.68
N LYS A 59 -23.06 12.60 46.01
CA LYS A 59 -22.54 13.56 45.03
C LYS A 59 -21.33 13.01 44.26
N ASN A 60 -20.37 12.41 44.95
CA ASN A 60 -19.21 11.78 44.29
C ASN A 60 -19.62 10.62 43.37
N LYS A 61 -20.66 9.86 43.76
CA LYS A 61 -21.21 8.77 42.95
C LYS A 61 -21.95 9.29 41.72
N GLN A 62 -22.71 10.38 41.84
CA GLN A 62 -23.36 11.07 40.72
C GLN A 62 -22.36 11.70 39.75
N GLU A 63 -21.29 12.33 40.26
CA GLU A 63 -20.23 12.88 39.42
C GLU A 63 -19.47 11.76 38.69
N SER A 64 -19.23 10.62 39.35
CA SER A 64 -18.62 9.43 38.74
C SER A 64 -19.49 8.79 37.65
N THR A 65 -20.81 8.70 37.84
CA THR A 65 -21.72 8.17 36.81
C THR A 65 -21.86 9.12 35.63
N ALA A 66 -21.86 10.43 35.87
CA ALA A 66 -21.78 11.44 34.81
C ALA A 66 -20.50 11.26 33.98
N LEU A 67 -19.33 11.11 34.62
CA LEU A 67 -18.05 10.85 33.93
C LEU A 67 -18.05 9.50 33.17
N ALA A 68 -18.68 8.46 33.71
CA ALA A 68 -18.81 7.17 33.05
C ALA A 68 -19.63 7.26 31.75
N SER A 69 -20.67 8.11 31.73
CA SER A 69 -21.49 8.34 30.53
C SER A 69 -20.72 9.05 29.39
N PHE A 70 -19.68 9.83 29.71
CA PHE A 70 -18.81 10.49 28.73
C PHE A 70 -17.79 9.55 28.07
N LYS A 71 -17.50 8.39 28.67
CA LYS A 71 -16.49 7.43 28.16
C LYS A 71 -16.84 6.91 26.76
N GLY A 72 -18.13 6.65 26.50
CA GLY A 72 -18.61 6.19 25.19
C GLY A 72 -18.50 7.26 24.10
N TYR A 73 -18.79 8.52 24.44
CA TYR A 73 -18.68 9.65 23.51
C TYR A 73 -17.22 10.00 23.19
N TRP A 74 -16.32 9.90 24.18
CA TRP A 74 -14.88 10.07 24.00
C TRP A 74 -14.26 8.96 23.13
N HIS A 75 -14.65 7.70 23.36
CA HIS A 75 -14.22 6.59 22.52
C HIS A 75 -14.73 6.73 21.08
N ARG A 76 -16.00 7.13 20.90
CA ARG A 76 -16.61 7.33 19.58
C ARG A 76 -16.01 8.51 18.82
N SER A 77 -15.70 9.62 19.50
CA SER A 77 -15.05 10.79 18.90
C SER A 77 -13.60 10.51 18.53
N ARG A 78 -12.83 9.79 19.36
CA ARG A 78 -11.48 9.32 19.01
C ARG A 78 -11.49 8.36 17.82
N ALA A 79 -12.41 7.40 17.79
CA ALA A 79 -12.56 6.47 16.67
C ALA A 79 -12.93 7.22 15.37
N ALA A 80 -13.83 8.20 15.44
CA ALA A 80 -14.19 9.02 14.30
C ALA A 80 -13.02 9.88 13.80
N ALA A 81 -12.22 10.46 14.69
CA ALA A 81 -11.01 11.20 14.33
C ALA A 81 -9.97 10.28 13.65
N PHE A 82 -9.77 9.07 14.19
CA PHE A 82 -8.87 8.08 13.60
C PHE A 82 -9.35 7.62 12.22
N ALA A 83 -10.65 7.35 12.06
CA ALA A 83 -11.23 6.98 10.76
C ALA A 83 -11.03 8.08 9.72
N LYS A 84 -11.28 9.35 10.08
CA LYS A 84 -11.02 10.49 9.19
C LYS A 84 -9.55 10.59 8.79
N GLY A 85 -8.63 10.41 9.75
CA GLY A 85 -7.19 10.39 9.47
C GLY A 85 -6.79 9.25 8.55
N LEU A 86 -7.33 8.04 8.77
CA LEU A 86 -7.08 6.87 7.93
C LEU A 86 -7.60 7.09 6.50
N PHE A 87 -8.81 7.64 6.36
CA PHE A 87 -9.36 8.00 5.05
C PHE A 87 -8.45 9.00 4.33
N LEU A 88 -8.06 10.09 4.99
CA LEU A 88 -7.18 11.09 4.40
C LEU A 88 -5.83 10.49 3.97
N ALA A 89 -5.20 9.70 4.84
CA ALA A 89 -3.93 9.05 4.54
C ALA A 89 -4.06 8.06 3.36
N THR A 90 -5.12 7.27 3.34
CA THR A 90 -5.40 6.31 2.26
C THR A 90 -5.63 7.03 0.94
N THR A 91 -6.38 8.14 0.94
CA THR A 91 -6.59 8.96 -0.26
C THR A 91 -5.27 9.52 -0.77
N ILE A 92 -4.43 10.09 0.08
CA ILE A 92 -3.13 10.65 -0.31
C ILE A 92 -2.22 9.56 -0.90
N CYS A 93 -2.08 8.43 -0.21
CA CYS A 93 -1.30 7.30 -0.71
C CYS A 93 -1.85 6.77 -2.04
N GLY A 94 -3.17 6.69 -2.18
CA GLY A 94 -3.84 6.30 -3.42
C GLY A 94 -3.47 7.22 -4.59
N VAL A 95 -3.52 8.54 -4.40
CA VAL A 95 -3.12 9.52 -5.42
C VAL A 95 -1.65 9.34 -5.82
N ILE A 96 -0.75 9.15 -4.85
CA ILE A 96 0.68 8.93 -5.13
C ILE A 96 0.89 7.65 -5.94
N VAL A 97 0.25 6.55 -5.56
CA VAL A 97 0.36 5.27 -6.27
C VAL A 97 -0.21 5.38 -7.69
N LEU A 98 -1.37 6.01 -7.85
CA LEU A 98 -1.97 6.25 -9.17
C LEU A 98 -1.07 7.11 -10.05
N GLY A 99 -0.50 8.19 -9.48
CA GLY A 99 0.47 9.04 -10.17
C GLY A 99 1.71 8.26 -10.59
N TYR A 100 2.26 7.43 -9.71
CA TYR A 100 3.41 6.58 -10.03
C TYR A 100 3.10 5.57 -11.15
N VAL A 101 1.96 4.89 -11.08
CA VAL A 101 1.54 3.93 -12.12
C VAL A 101 1.33 4.64 -13.46
N GLY A 102 0.62 5.78 -13.47
CA GLY A 102 0.37 6.54 -14.69
C GLY A 102 1.66 7.06 -15.34
N LEU A 103 2.62 7.55 -14.54
CA LEU A 103 3.85 8.14 -15.06
C LEU A 103 4.89 7.10 -15.47
N PHE A 104 5.09 6.04 -14.68
CA PHE A 104 6.23 5.13 -14.83
C PHE A 104 5.87 3.72 -15.33
N ARG A 105 4.61 3.30 -15.25
CA ARG A 105 4.19 1.94 -15.62
C ARG A 105 3.26 1.90 -16.82
N TRP A 106 2.43 2.92 -17.02
CA TRP A 106 1.44 2.91 -18.08
C TRP A 106 2.04 3.28 -19.44
N ASN A 107 2.15 2.30 -20.33
CA ASN A 107 2.75 2.44 -21.67
C ASN A 107 1.81 3.15 -22.67
N ILE A 108 1.63 4.47 -22.51
CA ILE A 108 0.74 5.28 -23.35
C ILE A 108 1.46 6.16 -24.36
N THR A 109 2.77 6.38 -24.21
CA THR A 109 3.53 7.24 -25.13
C THR A 109 4.12 6.42 -26.26
N GLU A 110 3.93 6.89 -27.48
CA GLU A 110 4.51 6.29 -28.68
C GLU A 110 5.98 6.72 -28.78
N VAL A 111 6.86 5.81 -29.18
CA VAL A 111 8.27 6.16 -29.44
C VAL A 111 8.34 6.85 -30.81
N PRO A 112 8.92 8.06 -30.89
CA PRO A 112 8.94 8.82 -32.13
C PRO A 112 9.86 8.15 -33.16
N SER A 113 9.51 8.21 -34.45
CA SER A 113 10.28 7.54 -35.51
C SER A 113 11.69 8.10 -35.67
N SER A 114 11.91 9.34 -35.25
CA SER A 114 13.23 10.01 -35.30
C SER A 114 14.34 9.30 -34.50
N VAL A 115 13.98 8.44 -33.54
CA VAL A 115 14.95 7.70 -32.72
C VAL A 115 14.97 6.20 -33.04
N ILE A 116 14.25 5.77 -34.08
CA ILE A 116 14.14 4.38 -34.51
C ILE A 116 15.03 4.15 -35.71
N GLU A 117 15.90 3.16 -35.62
CA GLU A 117 16.66 2.63 -36.76
C GLU A 117 16.19 1.21 -37.06
N ILE A 118 15.76 0.98 -38.31
CA ILE A 118 15.46 -0.34 -38.83
C ILE A 118 16.55 -0.72 -39.83
N THR A 119 17.17 -1.87 -39.60
CA THR A 119 18.28 -2.39 -40.40
C THR A 119 18.08 -3.86 -40.73
N ASP A 120 18.83 -4.37 -41.70
CA ASP A 120 18.91 -5.80 -42.03
C ASP A 120 17.53 -6.47 -42.26
N VAL A 121 16.68 -5.76 -43.03
CA VAL A 121 15.38 -6.31 -43.45
C VAL A 121 15.61 -7.37 -44.51
N SER A 122 15.25 -8.61 -44.19
CA SER A 122 15.53 -9.76 -45.04
C SER A 122 14.41 -10.80 -44.97
N ARG A 123 14.33 -11.67 -45.97
CA ARG A 123 13.39 -12.77 -46.02
C ARG A 123 14.07 -14.07 -45.60
N LEU A 124 13.50 -14.75 -44.61
CA LEU A 124 13.94 -16.06 -44.15
C LEU A 124 13.54 -17.17 -45.14
N LYS A 125 14.19 -18.33 -45.04
CA LYS A 125 13.88 -19.53 -45.84
C LYS A 125 12.43 -20.00 -45.70
N ASN A 126 11.83 -19.81 -44.52
CA ASN A 126 10.42 -20.16 -44.26
C ASN A 126 9.42 -19.08 -44.76
N GLY A 127 9.90 -18.04 -45.48
CA GLY A 127 9.06 -17.00 -46.06
C GLY A 127 8.71 -15.84 -45.11
N LYS A 128 9.00 -15.97 -43.81
CA LYS A 128 8.83 -14.89 -42.81
C LYS A 128 9.84 -13.77 -43.08
N ILE A 129 9.51 -12.56 -42.63
CA ILE A 129 10.38 -11.39 -42.79
C ILE A 129 11.07 -11.12 -41.45
N ALA A 130 12.39 -11.03 -41.48
CA ALA A 130 13.20 -10.63 -40.34
C ALA A 130 13.65 -9.18 -40.52
N TYR A 131 13.74 -8.45 -39.41
CA TYR A 131 14.31 -7.11 -39.38
C TYR A 131 14.95 -6.85 -38.03
N HIS A 132 15.99 -6.02 -37.99
CA HIS A 132 16.62 -5.59 -36.76
C HIS A 132 16.15 -4.19 -36.40
N VAL A 133 15.61 -4.03 -35.18
CA VAL A 133 15.27 -2.71 -34.61
C VAL A 133 16.36 -2.27 -33.66
N LYS A 134 16.71 -0.98 -33.69
CA LYS A 134 17.59 -0.35 -32.72
C LYS A 134 17.11 1.07 -32.40
N LEU A 135 16.92 1.35 -31.12
CA LEU A 135 16.65 2.71 -30.63
C LEU A 135 17.96 3.44 -30.32
N THR A 136 18.01 4.71 -30.71
CA THR A 136 19.20 5.56 -30.54
C THR A 136 19.15 6.45 -29.29
N ASP A 137 17.98 6.57 -28.65
CA ASP A 137 17.77 7.51 -27.53
C ASP A 137 18.17 6.96 -26.14
N GLY A 138 18.58 5.70 -26.04
CA GLY A 138 19.08 5.09 -24.81
C GLY A 138 18.00 4.69 -23.79
N TYR A 139 16.73 4.70 -24.19
CA TYR A 139 15.60 4.31 -23.33
C TYR A 139 14.99 2.99 -23.79
N GLN A 140 14.36 2.28 -22.86
CA GLN A 140 13.71 1.00 -23.16
C GLN A 140 12.34 1.18 -23.85
N VAL A 141 11.95 0.16 -24.61
CA VAL A 141 10.57 -0.05 -25.05
C VAL A 141 9.92 -1.05 -24.12
N ASN A 142 8.68 -0.77 -23.71
CA ASN A 142 7.96 -1.60 -22.74
C ASN A 142 6.82 -2.40 -23.36
N GLN A 143 6.33 -1.99 -24.52
CA GLN A 143 5.25 -2.66 -25.23
C GLN A 143 5.34 -2.38 -26.73
N ILE A 144 4.98 -3.36 -27.55
CA ILE A 144 4.73 -3.17 -28.99
C ILE A 144 3.23 -3.30 -29.23
N ARG A 145 2.65 -2.40 -30.02
CA ARG A 145 1.25 -2.48 -30.48
C ARG A 145 1.20 -2.65 -31.98
N GLY A 146 0.53 -3.70 -32.45
CA GLY A 146 0.22 -3.88 -33.87
C GLY A 146 -1.20 -3.40 -34.16
N LYS A 147 -1.38 -2.55 -35.17
CA LYS A 147 -2.70 -2.08 -35.60
C LYS A 147 -2.79 -2.11 -37.12
N SER A 148 -3.83 -2.77 -37.64
CA SER A 148 -4.21 -2.64 -39.05
C SER A 148 -5.09 -1.41 -39.23
N GLU A 149 -4.80 -0.66 -40.28
CA GLU A 149 -5.70 0.32 -40.85
C GLU A 149 -6.53 -0.35 -41.96
N GLY A 150 -7.73 0.18 -42.22
CA GLY A 150 -8.67 -0.42 -43.19
C GLY A 150 -8.23 -0.33 -44.66
N ASP A 151 -7.08 0.29 -44.93
CA ASP A 151 -6.46 0.43 -46.25
C ASP A 151 -5.48 -0.71 -46.58
N GLY A 152 -5.26 -1.63 -45.63
CA GLY A 152 -4.27 -2.73 -45.74
C GLY A 152 -2.88 -2.34 -45.22
N ASN A 153 -2.70 -1.16 -44.63
CA ASN A 153 -1.46 -0.81 -43.95
C ASN A 153 -1.49 -1.31 -42.50
N PHE A 154 -0.39 -1.92 -42.06
CA PHE A 154 -0.22 -2.38 -40.69
C PHE A 154 0.92 -1.62 -40.02
N TYR A 155 0.68 -1.09 -38.82
CA TYR A 155 1.63 -0.30 -38.05
C TYR A 155 2.06 -1.05 -36.80
N ILE A 156 3.37 -1.21 -36.64
CA ILE A 156 4.02 -1.74 -35.45
C ILE A 156 4.54 -0.56 -34.65
N THR A 157 3.81 -0.17 -33.60
CA THR A 157 4.11 1.01 -32.80
C THR A 157 4.75 0.61 -31.47
N PRO A 158 6.04 0.92 -31.24
CA PRO A 158 6.65 0.82 -29.92
C PRO A 158 6.10 1.86 -28.94
N MET A 159 5.81 1.41 -27.73
CA MET A 159 5.19 2.17 -26.65
C MET A 159 6.05 2.13 -25.37
N ARG A 160 6.04 3.23 -24.62
CA ARG A 160 6.70 3.36 -23.31
C ARG A 160 5.92 4.26 -22.34
N PRO A 161 6.25 4.23 -21.04
CA PRO A 161 5.66 5.14 -20.06
C PRO A 161 6.00 6.60 -20.33
N VAL A 162 5.23 7.51 -19.73
CA VAL A 162 5.45 8.96 -19.83
C VAL A 162 6.85 9.33 -19.36
N ILE A 163 7.26 8.82 -18.20
CA ILE A 163 8.63 8.94 -17.71
C ILE A 163 9.41 7.71 -18.19
N LYS A 164 10.32 7.96 -19.12
CA LYS A 164 11.13 6.92 -19.77
C LYS A 164 12.10 6.28 -18.78
N THR A 165 12.26 4.97 -18.88
CA THR A 165 13.27 4.21 -18.14
C THR A 165 14.49 3.97 -19.03
N LYS A 166 15.69 4.20 -18.49
CA LYS A 166 16.94 3.94 -19.21
C LYS A 166 17.08 2.44 -19.51
N LYS A 167 17.69 2.11 -20.65
CA LYS A 167 17.98 0.71 -20.98
C LYS A 167 18.89 0.08 -19.91
N SER A 168 18.56 -1.13 -19.46
CA SER A 168 19.36 -1.91 -18.51
C SER A 168 20.06 -3.10 -19.17
N THR A 169 19.57 -3.55 -20.32
CA THR A 169 20.13 -4.65 -21.12
C THR A 169 20.40 -4.19 -22.54
N GLU A 170 21.38 -4.82 -23.20
CA GLU A 170 21.67 -4.52 -24.60
C GLU A 170 20.62 -5.13 -25.55
N ILE A 171 19.97 -6.24 -25.17
CA ILE A 171 18.92 -6.89 -25.96
C ILE A 171 17.57 -6.61 -25.32
N GLY A 172 16.56 -6.25 -26.14
CA GLY A 172 15.18 -6.02 -25.73
C GLY A 172 14.30 -5.54 -26.89
N LEU A 173 13.04 -5.16 -26.61
CA LEU A 173 12.07 -4.73 -27.64
C LEU A 173 12.51 -3.50 -28.46
N GLY A 174 13.49 -2.73 -27.97
CA GLY A 174 14.07 -1.59 -28.67
C GLY A 174 15.46 -1.85 -29.26
N ASN A 175 16.01 -3.07 -29.12
CA ASN A 175 17.29 -3.45 -29.71
C ASN A 175 17.35 -4.97 -29.89
N GLY A 176 17.10 -5.43 -31.12
CA GLY A 176 17.10 -6.85 -31.44
C GLY A 176 16.44 -7.20 -32.77
N TYR A 177 16.52 -8.48 -33.11
CA TYR A 177 15.88 -9.05 -34.29
C TYR A 177 14.42 -9.45 -33.99
N GLU A 178 13.51 -9.03 -34.87
CA GLU A 178 12.08 -9.29 -34.80
C GLU A 178 11.60 -10.00 -36.07
N LEU A 179 10.49 -10.74 -35.94
CA LEU A 179 9.87 -11.51 -37.03
C LEU A 179 8.49 -10.99 -37.39
N ILE A 180 8.22 -11.00 -38.68
CA ILE A 180 6.89 -10.78 -39.26
C ILE A 180 6.47 -12.06 -39.94
N ASN A 181 5.41 -12.67 -39.41
CA ASN A 181 4.68 -13.75 -40.07
C ASN A 181 3.44 -13.17 -40.77
N LEU A 182 3.54 -12.95 -42.08
CA LEU A 182 2.44 -12.38 -42.88
C LEU A 182 1.19 -13.26 -42.88
N GLU A 183 1.35 -14.58 -42.87
CA GLU A 183 0.21 -15.51 -42.87
C GLU A 183 -0.56 -15.41 -41.56
N GLN A 184 0.14 -15.45 -40.43
CA GLN A 184 -0.46 -15.32 -39.11
C GLN A 184 -1.08 -13.93 -38.90
N LEU A 185 -0.42 -12.86 -39.37
CA LEU A 185 -0.96 -11.52 -39.29
C LEU A 185 -2.26 -11.41 -40.08
N ASN A 186 -2.31 -11.89 -41.32
CA ASN A 186 -3.53 -11.90 -42.13
C ASN A 186 -4.62 -12.81 -41.53
N ALA A 187 -4.27 -13.93 -40.90
CA ALA A 187 -5.23 -14.82 -40.25
C ALA A 187 -5.88 -14.20 -39.00
N ASN A 188 -5.21 -13.25 -38.35
CA ASN A 188 -5.73 -12.56 -37.17
C ASN A 188 -6.72 -11.41 -37.52
N HIS A 189 -6.95 -11.12 -38.80
CA HIS A 189 -7.90 -10.11 -39.21
C HIS A 189 -9.35 -10.59 -39.07
N THR A 190 -10.21 -9.71 -38.56
CA THR A 190 -11.66 -9.96 -38.48
C THR A 190 -12.33 -9.92 -39.86
N ASP A 191 -11.73 -9.21 -40.83
CA ASP A 191 -12.16 -9.16 -42.23
C ASP A 191 -11.15 -9.90 -43.12
N PRO A 192 -11.49 -11.08 -43.65
CA PRO A 192 -10.62 -11.87 -44.53
C PRO A 192 -10.26 -11.18 -45.85
N SER A 193 -11.00 -10.15 -46.26
CA SER A 193 -10.77 -9.41 -47.50
C SER A 193 -9.74 -8.28 -47.35
N ALA A 194 -9.45 -7.85 -46.12
CA ALA A 194 -8.51 -6.80 -45.78
C ALA A 194 -7.10 -7.37 -45.57
N GLN A 195 -6.48 -7.90 -46.64
CA GLN A 195 -5.10 -8.39 -46.60
C GLN A 195 -4.10 -7.23 -46.36
N ILE A 196 -3.07 -7.51 -45.56
CA ILE A 196 -1.97 -6.57 -45.32
C ILE A 196 -1.17 -6.39 -46.61
N LYS A 197 -1.11 -5.15 -47.08
CA LYS A 197 -0.38 -4.70 -48.27
C LYS A 197 0.94 -4.01 -47.93
N ALA A 198 1.06 -3.43 -46.74
CA ALA A 198 2.30 -2.83 -46.28
C ALA A 198 2.41 -2.87 -44.77
N ILE A 199 3.65 -2.95 -44.28
CA ILE A 199 3.99 -2.97 -42.86
C ILE A 199 4.98 -1.86 -42.58
N TYR A 200 4.63 -1.03 -41.60
CA TYR A 200 5.42 0.08 -41.12
C TYR A 200 5.77 -0.11 -39.65
N TYR A 201 6.92 0.43 -39.24
CA TYR A 201 7.36 0.48 -37.86
C TYR A 201 7.46 1.93 -37.39
N GLY A 202 6.88 2.20 -36.23
CA GLY A 202 6.73 3.55 -35.68
C GLY A 202 5.29 4.07 -35.76
N PRO A 203 5.04 5.24 -35.17
CA PRO A 203 3.71 5.82 -35.10
C PRO A 203 3.19 6.24 -36.47
N LYS A 204 1.91 5.99 -36.75
CA LYS A 204 1.27 6.29 -38.03
C LYS A 204 1.47 7.75 -38.46
N ASP A 205 1.29 8.67 -37.52
CA ASP A 205 1.31 10.11 -37.80
C ASP A 205 2.71 10.74 -37.61
N ASP A 206 3.74 9.93 -37.35
CA ASP A 206 5.13 10.39 -37.14
C ASP A 206 6.10 9.70 -38.09
N LYS A 207 5.90 9.85 -39.41
CA LYS A 207 6.84 9.38 -40.47
C LYS A 207 7.37 7.95 -40.22
N PRO A 208 6.49 6.94 -40.18
CA PRO A 208 6.88 5.59 -39.83
C PRO A 208 7.74 4.96 -40.94
N ILE A 209 8.58 4.00 -40.54
CA ILE A 209 9.58 3.37 -41.40
C ILE A 209 8.96 2.17 -42.11
N LEU A 210 9.02 2.13 -43.44
CA LEU A 210 8.52 1.01 -44.22
C LEU A 210 9.44 -0.21 -44.06
N ILE A 211 8.91 -1.31 -43.52
CA ILE A 211 9.61 -2.60 -43.46
C ILE A 211 9.35 -3.40 -44.73
N TRP A 212 8.07 -3.50 -45.13
CA TRP A 212 7.67 -4.34 -46.23
C TRP A 212 6.43 -3.79 -46.94
N LYS A 213 6.35 -4.00 -48.25
CA LYS A 213 5.11 -3.81 -49.02
C LYS A 213 4.94 -4.92 -50.04
N GLN A 214 3.70 -5.19 -50.44
CA GLN A 214 3.39 -6.16 -51.47
C GLN A 214 4.17 -5.84 -52.76
N GLY A 215 4.85 -6.85 -53.31
CA GLY A 215 5.72 -6.70 -54.48
C GLY A 215 7.12 -6.12 -54.18
N MET A 216 7.47 -5.85 -52.93
CA MET A 216 8.85 -5.53 -52.55
C MET A 216 9.70 -6.80 -52.53
N GLU A 217 10.79 -6.79 -53.29
CA GLU A 217 11.82 -7.82 -53.19
C GLU A 217 12.73 -7.51 -51.99
N LEU A 218 12.82 -8.48 -51.07
CA LEU A 218 13.73 -8.43 -49.93
C LEU A 218 14.91 -9.36 -50.17
N ALA A 219 16.10 -8.95 -49.73
CA ALA A 219 17.28 -9.81 -49.78
C ALA A 219 17.06 -11.08 -48.93
N PRO A 220 17.63 -12.23 -49.33
CA PRO A 220 17.59 -13.44 -48.50
C PRO A 220 18.37 -13.20 -47.20
N ALA A 221 17.84 -13.73 -46.10
CA ALA A 221 18.49 -13.64 -44.80
C ALA A 221 19.83 -14.39 -44.78
N THR A 222 20.80 -13.83 -44.06
CA THR A 222 22.10 -14.50 -43.86
C THR A 222 21.93 -15.68 -42.90
N SER A 223 22.86 -16.65 -42.94
CA SER A 223 22.83 -17.77 -41.99
C SER A 223 22.91 -17.34 -40.52
N ALA A 224 23.53 -16.19 -40.23
CA ALA A 224 23.59 -15.62 -38.89
C ALA A 224 22.23 -15.11 -38.42
N VAL A 225 21.45 -14.48 -39.30
CA VAL A 225 20.08 -14.03 -39.02
C VAL A 225 19.15 -15.22 -38.87
N GLU A 226 19.25 -16.21 -39.76
CA GLU A 226 18.49 -17.46 -39.66
C GLU A 226 18.72 -18.15 -38.31
N ALA A 227 19.97 -18.23 -37.85
CA ALA A 227 20.33 -18.83 -36.56
C ALA A 227 19.67 -18.15 -35.35
N GLN A 228 19.28 -16.86 -35.43
CA GLN A 228 18.57 -16.16 -34.35
C GLN A 228 17.15 -16.72 -34.11
N PHE A 229 16.61 -17.47 -35.07
CA PHE A 229 15.20 -17.88 -35.07
C PHE A 229 14.98 -19.39 -35.14
N VAL A 230 16.05 -20.20 -35.16
CA VAL A 230 15.98 -21.67 -35.26
C VAL A 230 15.16 -22.30 -34.12
N ASP A 231 15.17 -21.71 -32.93
CA ASP A 231 14.43 -22.21 -31.76
C ASP A 231 13.03 -21.58 -31.57
N ARG A 232 12.58 -20.73 -32.51
CA ARG A 232 11.34 -19.93 -32.41
C ARG A 232 10.22 -20.36 -33.37
N ASP A 233 10.41 -21.45 -34.10
CA ASP A 233 9.43 -22.05 -35.01
C ASP A 233 8.51 -23.07 -34.31
#